data_AF-A0A9P5U058-F1
#
_entry.id   AF-A0A9P5U058-F1
#
_cell.length_a   1.000
_cell.length_b   1.000
_cell.length_c   1.000
_cell.angle_alpha   90.00
_cell.angle_beta   90.00
_cell.angle_gamma   90.00
#
_symmetry.space_group_name_H-M   'P 1'
#
loop_
_entity.id
_entity.type
_entity.pdbx_description
1 polymer ?
#
loop_
_entity_poly.entity_id
_entity_poly.type
_entity_poly.pdbx_seq_one_letter_code
_entity_poly.pdbx_strand_id
1 'polypeptide(L)'
;MSRRPNYILRRLFNRRRRRPISTADGIGFIYIIRERVLSNGCWILKIGMTNSLDRRLKEHRRDCPNPNRRLWRFKGVGFRRRVEALFHLKVESISVDRPRTSCPFCHRRHQELFMLTPHQISNKLLPLFARLS
;
A
#
# COMPACT_ATOMS: atom_id res chain seq x y z
N MET A 1 6.56 -5.29 12.92
CA MET A 1 7.76 -5.40 12.06
C MET A 1 8.34 -4.01 11.85
N SER A 2 9.62 -3.80 12.11
CA SER A 2 10.34 -2.56 11.78
C SER A 2 10.48 -2.41 10.26
N ARG A 3 10.59 -1.16 9.77
CA ARG A 3 10.99 -0.88 8.39
C ARG A 3 12.34 -1.51 8.07
N ARG A 4 12.47 -2.13 6.88
CA ARG A 4 13.74 -2.70 6.41
C ARG A 4 14.72 -1.61 5.93
N PRO A 5 16.04 -1.79 6.11
CA PRO A 5 17.05 -0.90 5.54
C PRO A 5 16.91 -0.73 4.02
N ASN A 6 17.22 0.47 3.51
CA ASN A 6 17.04 0.80 2.09
C ASN A 6 17.87 -0.07 1.14
N TYR A 7 19.06 -0.50 1.52
CA TYR A 7 19.90 -1.36 0.68
C TYR A 7 19.23 -2.75 0.46
N ILE A 8 18.57 -3.29 1.47
CA ILE A 8 17.80 -4.53 1.38
C ILE A 8 16.61 -4.32 0.44
N LEU A 9 15.86 -3.22 0.61
CA LEU A 9 14.71 -2.90 -0.24
C LEU A 9 15.11 -2.75 -1.71
N ARG A 10 16.24 -2.09 -1.99
CA ARG A 10 16.79 -1.94 -3.34
C ARG A 10 17.15 -3.29 -3.95
N ARG A 11 17.80 -4.17 -3.18
CA ARG A 11 18.12 -5.54 -3.61
C ARG A 11 16.86 -6.35 -3.92
N LEU A 12 15.85 -6.31 -3.05
CA LEU A 12 14.58 -6.99 -3.24
C LEU A 12 13.80 -6.45 -4.44
N PHE A 13 13.81 -5.14 -4.64
CA PHE A 13 13.18 -4.47 -5.77
C PHE A 13 13.80 -4.96 -7.09
N ASN A 14 15.13 -4.93 -7.19
CA ASN A 14 15.86 -5.43 -8.36
C ASN A 14 15.58 -6.91 -8.62
N ARG A 15 15.56 -7.74 -7.57
CA ARG A 15 15.24 -9.17 -7.69
C ARG A 15 13.82 -9.38 -8.22
N ARG A 16 12.81 -8.70 -7.68
CA ARG A 16 11.42 -8.82 -8.14
C ARG A 16 11.24 -8.28 -9.57
N ARG A 17 11.95 -7.21 -9.93
CA ARG A 17 11.93 -6.65 -11.29
C ARG A 17 12.55 -7.60 -12.33
N ARG A 18 13.48 -8.47 -11.95
CA ARG A 18 14.10 -9.43 -12.87
C ARG A 18 13.36 -10.76 -12.98
N ARG A 19 12.41 -11.05 -12.08
CA ARG A 19 11.66 -12.31 -12.15
C ARG A 19 10.83 -12.37 -13.43
N PRO A 20 10.68 -13.56 -14.04
CA PRO A 20 9.72 -13.75 -15.12
C PRO A 20 8.33 -13.35 -14.68
N ILE A 21 7.55 -12.82 -15.62
CA ILE A 21 6.15 -12.54 -15.40
C ILE A 21 5.40 -13.86 -15.46
N SER A 22 4.65 -14.18 -14.41
CA SER A 22 3.78 -15.35 -14.42
C SER A 22 2.56 -15.06 -15.30
N THR A 23 2.19 -16.00 -16.16
CA THR A 23 0.93 -15.96 -16.93
C THR A 23 -0.32 -15.89 -16.04
N ALA A 24 -0.22 -16.33 -14.79
CA ALA A 24 -1.29 -16.18 -13.79
C ALA A 24 -1.44 -14.74 -13.26
N ASP A 25 -0.49 -13.84 -13.56
CA ASP A 25 -0.52 -12.44 -13.15
C ASP A 25 -1.32 -11.59 -14.16
N GLY A 26 -2.64 -11.77 -14.17
CA GLY A 26 -3.55 -11.06 -15.06
C GLY A 26 -3.79 -9.59 -14.71
N ILE A 27 -4.72 -8.97 -15.44
CA ILE A 27 -5.19 -7.61 -15.22
C ILE A 27 -6.07 -7.52 -13.97
N GLY A 28 -6.03 -6.39 -13.25
CA GLY A 28 -6.98 -6.12 -12.17
C GLY A 28 -6.86 -4.71 -11.59
N PHE A 29 -7.16 -4.59 -10.30
CA PHE A 29 -7.11 -3.33 -9.56
C PHE A 29 -5.92 -3.31 -8.62
N ILE A 30 -5.29 -2.14 -8.51
CA ILE A 30 -4.49 -1.76 -7.34
C ILE A 30 -5.30 -0.73 -6.56
N TYR A 31 -5.41 -0.91 -5.25
CA TYR A 31 -6.11 0.01 -4.37
C TYR A 31 -5.26 0.40 -3.18
N ILE A 32 -5.55 1.58 -2.64
CA ILE A 32 -4.87 2.12 -1.47
C ILE A 32 -5.90 2.69 -0.53
N ILE A 33 -5.90 2.13 0.68
CA ILE A 33 -6.66 2.68 1.79
C ILE A 33 -5.72 3.61 2.54
N ARG A 34 -6.14 4.86 2.73
CA ARG A 34 -5.41 5.86 3.48
C ARG A 34 -6.23 6.40 4.63
N GLU A 35 -5.58 6.63 5.75
CA GLU A 35 -6.18 7.27 6.93
C GLU A 35 -5.20 8.33 7.47
N ARG A 36 -5.73 9.49 7.87
CA ARG A 36 -4.92 10.56 8.45
C ARG A 36 -4.83 10.37 9.96
N VAL A 37 -3.61 10.39 10.48
CA VAL A 37 -3.34 10.40 11.92
C VAL A 37 -3.47 11.84 12.40
N LEU A 38 -4.47 12.12 13.24
CA LEU A 38 -4.80 13.47 13.65
C LEU A 38 -3.71 14.12 14.51
N SER A 39 -3.02 13.34 15.35
CA SER A 39 -2.04 13.86 16.31
C SER A 39 -0.78 14.44 15.67
N ASN A 40 -0.34 13.91 14.53
CA ASN A 40 0.93 14.32 13.89
C ASN A 40 0.78 14.63 12.39
N GLY A 41 -0.45 14.62 11.87
CA GLY A 41 -0.76 14.88 10.47
C GLY A 41 -0.20 13.84 9.48
N CYS A 42 0.42 12.75 9.96
CA CYS A 42 0.92 11.68 9.11
C CYS A 42 -0.24 10.89 8.50
N TRP A 43 0.09 10.09 7.50
CA TRP A 43 -0.85 9.22 6.82
C TRP A 43 -0.43 7.77 7.01
N ILE A 44 -1.41 6.92 7.29
CA ILE A 44 -1.24 5.48 7.28
C ILE A 44 -1.86 4.96 5.98
N LEU A 45 -1.08 4.17 5.26
CA LEU A 45 -1.46 3.58 3.98
C LEU A 45 -1.48 2.06 4.06
N LYS A 46 -2.49 1.45 3.47
CA LYS A 46 -2.52 0.02 3.10
C LYS A 46 -2.67 -0.08 1.59
N ILE A 47 -1.75 -0.79 0.95
CA ILE A 47 -1.81 -1.07 -0.49
C ILE A 47 -2.27 -2.50 -0.68
N GLY A 48 -3.17 -2.73 -1.64
CA GLY A 48 -3.57 -4.07 -2.01
C GLY A 48 -3.92 -4.20 -3.49
N MET A 49 -4.05 -5.44 -3.95
CA MET A 49 -4.61 -5.78 -5.26
C MET A 49 -5.92 -6.58 -5.15
N THR A 50 -6.76 -6.51 -6.19
CA THR A 50 -7.99 -7.32 -6.27
C THR A 50 -8.50 -7.43 -7.71
N ASN A 51 -9.30 -8.46 -7.99
CA ASN A 51 -10.08 -8.57 -9.23
C ASN A 51 -11.45 -7.89 -9.11
N SER A 52 -11.98 -7.84 -7.88
CA SER A 52 -13.28 -7.23 -7.57
C SER A 52 -13.09 -6.22 -6.45
N LEU A 53 -13.15 -4.93 -6.80
CA LEU A 53 -12.97 -3.86 -5.83
C LEU A 53 -14.12 -3.82 -4.82
N ASP A 54 -15.36 -3.99 -5.28
CA ASP A 54 -16.53 -3.90 -4.41
C ASP A 54 -16.55 -5.00 -3.36
N ARG A 55 -16.22 -6.24 -3.75
CA ARG A 55 -16.08 -7.35 -2.80
C ARG A 55 -15.00 -7.03 -1.76
N ARG A 56 -13.84 -6.55 -2.22
CA ARG A 56 -12.71 -6.24 -1.34
C ARG A 56 -13.00 -5.08 -0.39
N LEU A 57 -13.75 -4.06 -0.82
CA LEU A 57 -14.18 -2.95 0.04
C LEU A 57 -15.19 -3.39 1.08
N LYS A 58 -16.12 -4.29 0.73
CA LYS A 58 -17.05 -4.91 1.69
C LYS A 58 -16.28 -5.71 2.76
N GLU A 59 -15.32 -6.53 2.35
CA GLU A 59 -14.41 -7.26 3.26
C GLU A 59 -13.69 -6.28 4.20
N HIS A 60 -13.05 -5.23 3.67
CA HIS A 60 -12.34 -4.24 4.50
C HIS A 60 -13.23 -3.52 5.51
N ARG A 61 -14.47 -3.19 5.14
CA ARG A 61 -15.43 -2.54 6.04
C ARG A 61 -15.89 -3.49 7.15
N ARG A 62 -16.11 -4.77 6.82
CA ARG A 62 -16.43 -5.82 7.81
C ARG A 62 -15.27 -6.06 8.78
N ASP A 63 -14.04 -6.10 8.27
CA ASP A 63 -12.84 -6.35 9.07
C ASP A 63 -12.49 -5.18 10.00
N CYS A 64 -12.73 -3.94 9.56
CA CYS A 64 -12.49 -2.76 10.36
C CYS A 64 -13.41 -1.61 9.93
N PRO A 65 -14.32 -1.15 10.82
CA PRO A 65 -15.33 -0.15 10.50
C PRO A 65 -14.80 1.30 10.56
N ASN A 66 -13.49 1.54 10.45
CA ASN A 66 -12.92 2.89 10.56
C ASN A 66 -13.49 3.85 9.49
N PRO A 67 -14.25 4.90 9.88
CA PRO A 67 -14.90 5.83 8.95
C PRO A 67 -13.92 6.82 8.28
N ASN A 68 -12.71 6.97 8.83
CA ASN A 68 -11.70 7.89 8.34
C ASN A 68 -10.91 7.35 7.13
N ARG A 69 -11.19 6.12 6.73
CA ARG A 69 -10.56 5.50 5.57
C ARG A 69 -11.02 6.19 4.28
N ARG A 70 -10.06 6.50 3.43
CA ARG A 70 -10.27 7.00 2.07
C ARG A 70 -9.60 6.05 1.08
N LEU A 71 -10.18 5.94 -0.10
CA LEU A 71 -9.74 4.99 -1.12
C LEU A 71 -9.14 5.71 -2.33
N TRP A 72 -7.98 5.25 -2.78
CA TRP A 72 -7.48 5.45 -4.13
C TRP A 72 -7.49 4.12 -4.88
N ARG A 73 -7.79 4.15 -6.18
CA ARG A 73 -7.89 2.95 -7.02
C ARG A 73 -7.34 3.21 -8.42
N PHE A 74 -6.68 2.19 -8.96
CA PHE A 74 -6.15 2.15 -10.32
C PHE A 74 -6.75 0.90 -10.99
N LYS A 75 -7.44 1.09 -12.11
CA LYS A 75 -8.10 0.01 -12.87
C LYS A 75 -7.22 -0.39 -14.06
N GLY A 76 -7.33 -1.64 -14.51
CA GLY A 76 -6.65 -2.08 -15.73
C GLY A 76 -5.16 -2.33 -15.54
N VAL A 77 -4.70 -2.50 -14.29
CA VAL A 77 -3.28 -2.72 -14.01
C VAL A 77 -2.92 -4.15 -14.43
N GLY A 78 -2.13 -4.25 -15.50
CA GLY A 78 -1.49 -5.51 -15.92
C GLY A 78 -0.44 -5.97 -14.92
N PHE A 79 -0.28 -7.29 -14.78
CA PHE A 79 0.69 -7.89 -13.85
C PHE A 79 0.50 -7.38 -12.41
N ARG A 80 -0.76 -7.29 -11.96
CA ARG A 80 -1.15 -6.60 -10.72
C ARG A 80 -0.40 -7.10 -9.49
N ARG A 81 -0.11 -8.39 -9.36
CA ARG A 81 0.61 -8.95 -8.20
C ARG A 81 2.06 -8.46 -8.18
N ARG A 82 2.70 -8.43 -9.35
CA ARG A 82 4.04 -7.86 -9.50
C ARG A 82 4.05 -6.37 -9.22
N VAL A 83 3.09 -5.63 -9.77
CA VAL A 83 2.97 -4.17 -9.54
C VAL A 83 2.77 -3.89 -8.05
N GLU A 84 1.82 -4.54 -7.38
CA GLU A 84 1.60 -4.43 -5.94
C GLU A 84 2.88 -4.67 -5.14
N ALA A 85 3.60 -5.75 -5.43
CA ALA A 85 4.81 -6.09 -4.70
C ALA A 85 5.95 -5.07 -4.90
N LEU A 86 6.13 -4.57 -6.12
CA LEU A 86 7.09 -3.50 -6.38
C LEU A 86 6.67 -2.19 -5.69
N PHE A 87 5.37 -1.94 -5.67
CA PHE A 87 4.78 -0.77 -5.02
C PHE A 87 4.99 -0.81 -3.51
N HIS A 88 4.72 -1.95 -2.86
CA HIS A 88 5.01 -2.18 -1.44
C HIS A 88 6.47 -1.89 -1.10
N LEU A 89 7.42 -2.39 -1.90
CA LEU A 89 8.85 -2.15 -1.67
C LEU A 89 9.22 -0.68 -1.82
N LYS A 90 8.66 0.00 -2.81
CA LYS A 90 8.94 1.41 -3.06
C LYS A 90 8.33 2.30 -1.98
N VAL A 91 7.11 2.03 -1.55
CA VAL A 91 6.44 2.74 -0.46
C VAL A 91 7.17 2.50 0.86
N GLU A 92 7.61 1.28 1.13
CA GLU A 92 8.44 1.00 2.30
C GLU A 92 9.76 1.80 2.30
N SER A 93 10.38 1.98 1.13
CA SER A 93 11.64 2.74 1.03
C SER A 93 11.48 4.24 1.32
N ILE A 94 10.25 4.76 1.25
CA ILE A 94 9.95 6.17 1.52
C ILE A 94 9.17 6.38 2.82
N SER A 95 8.54 5.34 3.38
CA SER A 95 7.81 5.40 4.64
C SER A 95 8.74 5.73 5.81
N VAL A 96 8.22 6.46 6.80
CA VAL A 96 8.92 6.70 8.06
C VAL A 96 9.06 5.40 8.83
N ASP A 97 7.94 4.70 9.06
CA ASP A 97 7.88 3.43 9.77
C ASP A 97 6.62 2.63 9.37
N ARG A 98 6.44 1.48 10.00
CA ARG A 98 5.23 0.66 9.95
C ARG A 98 4.46 0.82 11.27
N PRO A 99 3.18 1.24 11.25
CA PRO A 99 2.35 1.31 12.45
C PRO A 99 2.33 -0.03 13.19
N ARG A 100 2.62 0.01 14.50
CA ARG A 100 2.60 -1.18 15.39
C ARG A 100 1.44 -1.18 16.36
N THR A 101 0.71 -0.08 16.42
CA THR A 101 -0.42 0.11 17.33
C THR A 101 -1.63 -0.65 16.83
N SER A 102 -2.47 -1.06 17.78
CA SER A 102 -3.79 -1.59 17.47
C SER A 102 -4.68 -0.49 16.90
N CYS A 103 -5.52 -0.84 15.94
CA CYS A 103 -6.50 0.10 15.41
C CYS A 103 -7.53 0.47 16.49
N PRO A 104 -7.86 1.76 16.69
CA PRO A 104 -8.81 2.15 17.72
C PRO A 104 -10.26 1.70 17.42
N PHE A 105 -10.57 1.36 16.17
CA PHE A 105 -11.93 1.00 15.74
C PHE A 105 -12.23 -0.50 15.76
N CYS A 106 -11.20 -1.36 15.71
CA CYS A 106 -11.38 -2.81 15.71
C CYS A 106 -10.45 -3.55 16.67
N HIS A 107 -9.60 -2.82 17.40
CA HIS A 107 -8.63 -3.31 18.38
C HIS A 107 -7.62 -4.36 17.88
N ARG A 108 -7.59 -4.63 16.57
CA ARG A 108 -6.65 -5.53 15.92
C ARG A 108 -5.43 -4.77 15.39
N ARG A 109 -4.28 -5.44 15.35
CA ARG A 109 -3.09 -4.96 14.66
C ARG A 109 -3.21 -5.24 13.17
N HIS A 110 -3.37 -4.20 12.37
CA HIS A 110 -3.38 -4.34 10.91
C HIS A 110 -1.97 -4.59 10.40
N GLN A 111 -1.86 -5.48 9.41
CA GLN A 111 -0.60 -5.78 8.74
C GLN A 111 -0.45 -4.96 7.45
N GLU A 112 0.81 -4.81 7.03
CA GLU A 112 1.20 -4.14 5.78
C GLU A 112 0.75 -2.68 5.71
N LEU A 113 0.87 -1.99 6.84
CA LEU A 113 0.65 -0.57 6.94
C LEU A 113 1.96 0.19 6.76
N PHE A 114 1.89 1.34 6.10
CA PHE A 114 3.01 2.26 5.89
C PHE A 114 2.66 3.64 6.43
N MET A 115 3.52 4.21 7.26
CA MET A 115 3.35 5.57 7.76
C MET A 115 4.16 6.54 6.90
N LEU A 116 3.50 7.56 6.34
CA LEU A 116 4.13 8.60 5.53
C LEU A 116 3.81 9.98 6.08
N THR A 117 4.77 10.89 6.03
CA THR A 117 4.53 12.31 6.30
C THR A 117 3.82 12.99 5.11
N PRO A 118 3.17 14.16 5.32
CA PRO A 118 2.62 14.94 4.21
C PRO A 118 3.64 15.21 3.10
N HIS A 119 4.88 15.56 3.46
CA HIS A 119 5.97 15.80 2.51
C HIS A 119 6.30 14.54 1.67
N GLN A 120 6.32 13.35 2.29
CA GLN A 120 6.57 12.10 1.56
C GLN A 120 5.42 11.74 0.61
N ILE A 121 4.17 12.04 1.00
CA ILE A 121 3.04 11.84 0.09
C ILE A 121 3.19 12.72 -1.14
N SER A 122 3.33 14.03 -0.94
CA SER A 122 3.34 15.00 -2.04
C SER A 122 4.53 14.79 -2.98
N ASN A 123 5.74 14.60 -2.44
CA ASN A 123 6.96 14.61 -3.25
C ASN A 123 7.43 13.23 -3.70
N LYS A 124 6.94 12.15 -3.09
CA LYS A 124 7.44 10.79 -3.39
C LYS A 124 6.34 9.82 -3.81
N LEU A 125 5.20 9.85 -3.14
CA LEU A 125 4.11 8.91 -3.41
C LEU A 125 3.25 9.33 -4.62
N LEU A 126 2.80 10.58 -4.69
CA LEU A 126 1.98 11.04 -5.81
C LEU A 126 2.70 10.90 -7.17
N PRO A 127 3.99 11.28 -7.31
CA PRO A 127 4.72 11.06 -8.56
C PRO A 127 4.89 9.57 -8.92
N LEU A 128 4.87 8.68 -7.93
CA LEU A 128 4.91 7.24 -8.15
C LEU A 128 3.58 6.73 -8.75
N PHE A 129 2.45 7.30 -8.33
CA PHE A 129 1.13 6.96 -8.85
C PHE A 129 0.89 7.43 -10.27
N ALA A 130 1.41 8.60 -10.63
CA ALA A 130 1.30 9.11 -11.99
C ALA A 130 1.88 8.13 -13.04
N ARG A 131 2.74 7.19 -12.63
CA ARG A 131 3.32 6.14 -13.50
C ARG A 131 2.48 4.87 -13.60
N LEU A 132 1.41 4.76 -12.81
CA LEU A 132 0.45 3.65 -12.82
C LEU A 132 -0.87 4.02 -13.51
N SER A 133 -1.01 5.27 -13.93
CA SER A 133 -2.18 5.85 -14.62
C SER A 133 -1.86 5.91 -16.10
#